data_AF-A0A7W5QJ10-F1
#
_entry.id   AF-A0A7W5QJ10-F1
#
_cell.length_a   1.000
_cell.length_b   1.000
_cell.length_c   1.000
_cell.angle_alpha   90.00
_cell.angle_beta   90.00
_cell.angle_gamma   90.00
#
_symmetry.space_group_name_H-M   'P 1'
#
loop_
_entity.id
_entity.type
_entity.pdbx_description
1 polymer ?
#
loop_
_entity_poly.entity_id
_entity_poly.type
_entity_poly.pdbx_seq_one_letter_code
_entity_poly.pdbx_strand_id
1 'polypeptide(L)'
;MVGAFLYAGDTDRYVRDDNGSNARCRDSATGRYADDDRCDKTVVKPYAKLEATYAIPLVATLGAGLRVSEADTTPYGTVAFTLAPLVKLKGNVGAGYYALGLRVGL
;
A
#
# COMPACT_ATOMS: atom_id res chain seq x y z
N MET A 1 3.42 -9.81 -11.83
CA MET A 1 3.48 -10.33 -10.43
C MET A 1 2.17 -9.99 -9.75
N VAL A 2 1.50 -10.96 -9.13
CA VAL A 2 0.30 -10.71 -8.29
C VAL A 2 0.76 -10.63 -6.82
N GLY A 3 0.19 -9.72 -6.03
CA GLY A 3 0.50 -9.58 -4.60
C GLY A 3 -0.71 -9.06 -3.84
N ALA A 4 -0.79 -9.34 -2.55
CA ALA A 4 -1.82 -8.83 -1.66
C ALA A 4 -1.16 -7.94 -0.59
N PHE A 5 -1.80 -6.82 -0.26
CA PHE A 5 -1.29 -5.85 0.71
C PHE A 5 -2.22 -5.94 1.89
N LEU A 6 -1.73 -6.51 2.97
CA LEU A 6 -2.41 -6.48 4.24
C LEU A 6 -1.99 -5.19 4.93
N TYR A 7 -2.92 -4.25 5.04
CA TYR A 7 -2.71 -3.02 5.79
C TYR A 7 -3.70 -3.00 6.95
N ALA A 8 -3.18 -2.88 8.17
CA ALA A 8 -4.02 -2.57 9.32
C ALA A 8 -4.31 -1.06 9.29
N GLY A 9 -5.48 -0.69 8.76
CA GLY A 9 -6.01 0.66 8.91
C GLY A 9 -6.30 0.97 10.37
N ASP A 10 -6.14 2.23 10.76
CA ASP A 10 -6.49 2.75 12.09
C ASP A 10 -8.03 2.88 12.20
N THR A 11 -8.72 1.75 12.13
CA THR A 11 -10.18 1.64 11.96
C THR A 11 -10.99 1.76 13.24
N ASP A 12 -10.35 1.78 14.42
CA ASP A 12 -11.05 1.91 15.70
C ASP A 12 -11.45 3.36 16.04
N ARG A 13 -10.81 4.34 15.40
CA ARG A 13 -11.03 5.77 15.67
C ARG A 13 -12.17 6.40 14.85
N TYR A 14 -12.63 5.75 13.79
CA TYR A 14 -13.59 6.34 12.87
C TYR A 14 -14.87 5.50 12.82
N VAL A 15 -16.00 6.14 13.09
CA VAL A 15 -17.32 5.52 13.16
C VAL A 15 -18.25 6.13 12.13
N ARG A 16 -19.08 5.29 11.50
CA ARG A 16 -20.15 5.75 10.64
C ARG A 16 -21.30 6.20 11.53
N ASP A 17 -21.72 7.45 11.36
CA ASP A 17 -22.85 8.04 12.10
C ASP A 17 -23.98 8.32 11.11
N ASP A 18 -25.17 7.77 11.37
CA ASP A 18 -26.35 7.85 10.52
C ASP A 18 -27.28 8.94 11.03
N ASN A 19 -27.14 10.15 10.50
CA ASN A 19 -27.93 11.30 10.93
C ASN A 19 -29.08 11.56 9.94
N GLY A 20 -30.13 10.74 10.00
CA GLY A 20 -31.36 10.94 9.21
C GLY A 20 -31.18 10.73 7.71
N SER A 21 -30.73 9.52 7.32
CA SER A 21 -30.55 9.05 5.93
C SER A 21 -29.29 9.54 5.19
N ASN A 22 -28.37 10.25 5.86
CA ASN A 22 -27.04 10.55 5.33
C ASN A 22 -25.96 9.95 6.24
N ALA A 23 -25.46 8.76 5.89
CA ALA A 23 -24.31 8.16 6.54
C ALA A 23 -23.06 9.04 6.31
N ARG A 24 -22.41 9.51 7.38
CA ARG A 24 -21.16 10.29 7.29
C ARG A 24 -20.11 9.68 8.20
N CYS A 25 -18.85 9.65 7.74
CA CYS A 25 -17.75 9.24 8.58
C CYS A 25 -17.41 10.31 9.64
N ARG A 26 -17.22 9.88 10.90
CA ARG A 26 -16.92 10.75 12.03
C ARG A 26 -15.76 10.18 12.85
N ASP A 27 -14.83 11.04 13.24
CA ASP A 27 -13.78 10.72 14.21
C ASP A 27 -14.40 10.61 15.61
N SER A 28 -14.30 9.45 16.25
CA SER A 28 -14.89 9.17 17.57
C SER A 28 -14.17 9.88 18.73
N ALA A 29 -12.92 10.31 18.54
CA ALA A 29 -12.14 11.03 19.54
C ALA A 29 -12.41 12.54 19.54
N THR A 30 -12.78 13.11 18.39
CA THR A 30 -12.99 14.57 18.26
C THR A 30 -14.42 14.95 17.87
N GLY A 31 -15.25 14.00 17.46
CA GLY A 31 -16.62 14.23 16.99
C GLY A 31 -16.72 14.96 15.65
N ARG A 32 -15.60 15.19 14.96
CA ARG A 32 -15.57 15.88 13.66
C ARG A 32 -15.85 14.94 12.52
N TYR A 33 -16.45 15.47 11.44
CA TYR A 33 -16.55 14.73 10.19
C TYR A 33 -15.14 14.43 9.65
N ALA A 34 -14.94 13.18 9.26
CA ALA A 34 -13.74 12.69 8.62
C ALA A 34 -14.06 12.28 7.19
N ASP A 35 -13.01 12.09 6.39
CA ASP A 35 -13.16 11.54 5.04
C ASP A 35 -13.81 10.15 5.11
N ASP A 36 -14.72 9.83 4.19
CA ASP A 36 -15.47 8.57 4.20
C ASP A 36 -14.54 7.35 4.05
N ASP A 37 -13.38 7.53 3.42
CA ASP A 37 -12.33 6.50 3.30
C ASP A 37 -11.75 6.07 4.66
N ARG A 38 -11.87 6.91 5.70
CA ARG A 38 -11.42 6.58 7.07
C ARG A 38 -12.35 5.62 7.79
N CYS A 39 -13.62 5.54 7.37
CA CYS A 39 -14.61 4.62 7.91
C CYS A 39 -14.74 3.33 7.10
N ASP A 40 -13.98 3.19 6.01
CA ASP A 40 -13.94 1.98 5.21
C ASP A 40 -13.18 0.86 5.96
N LYS A 41 -13.93 -0.11 6.49
CA LYS A 41 -13.42 -1.26 7.25
C LYS A 41 -12.83 -2.36 6.37
N THR A 42 -12.60 -2.09 5.09
CA THR A 42 -12.06 -3.06 4.15
C THR A 42 -10.59 -3.37 4.48
N VAL A 43 -10.38 -4.42 5.27
CA VAL A 43 -9.06 -4.90 5.76
C VAL A 43 -8.16 -5.40 4.62
N VAL A 44 -8.75 -5.78 3.48
CA VAL A 44 -8.03 -6.32 2.33
C VAL A 44 -8.51 -5.64 1.05
N LYS A 45 -7.65 -4.81 0.46
CA LYS A 45 -7.90 -4.21 -0.85
C LYS A 45 -7.06 -4.95 -1.91
N PRO A 46 -7.70 -5.65 -2.87
CA PRO A 46 -6.96 -6.29 -3.95
C PRO A 46 -6.31 -5.21 -4.82
N TYR A 47 -5.08 -5.46 -5.26
CA TYR A 47 -4.38 -4.58 -6.18
C TYR A 47 -3.57 -5.39 -7.19
N ALA A 48 -3.46 -4.85 -8.38
CA ALA A 48 -2.53 -5.32 -9.40
C ALA A 48 -1.26 -4.47 -9.37
N LYS A 49 -0.11 -5.08 -9.66
CA LYS A 49 1.13 -4.34 -9.87
C LYS A 49 1.78 -4.71 -11.20
N LEU A 50 2.19 -3.67 -11.91
CA LEU A 50 3.11 -3.76 -13.03
C LEU A 50 4.45 -3.18 -12.55
N GLU A 51 5.56 -3.89 -12.77
CA GLU A 51 6.89 -3.45 -12.35
C GLU A 51 7.88 -3.78 -13.47
N ALA A 52 8.59 -2.76 -13.94
CA ALA A 52 9.72 -2.90 -14.84
C ALA A 52 11.00 -2.71 -14.03
N THR A 53 11.89 -3.69 -14.07
CA THR A 53 13.12 -3.69 -13.28
C THR A 53 14.35 -3.87 -14.16
N TYR A 54 15.40 -3.13 -13.85
CA TYR A 54 16.73 -3.29 -14.41
C TYR A 54 17.68 -3.79 -13.32
N ALA A 55 18.27 -4.96 -13.53
CA ALA A 55 19.22 -5.56 -12.61
C ALA A 55 20.64 -5.11 -12.95
N ILE A 56 21.31 -4.47 -11.99
CA ILE A 56 22.75 -4.24 -12.02
C ILE A 56 23.38 -5.47 -11.37
N PRO A 57 24.13 -6.30 -12.13
CA PRO A 57 24.74 -7.52 -11.59
C PRO A 57 25.53 -7.21 -10.32
N LEU A 58 25.35 -8.05 -9.29
CA LEU A 58 26.07 -8.01 -8.00
C LEU A 58 25.81 -6.80 -7.08
N VAL A 59 25.05 -5.78 -7.50
CA VAL A 59 24.87 -4.55 -6.68
C VAL A 59 23.41 -4.38 -6.24
N ALA A 60 22.53 -4.05 -7.19
CA ALA A 60 21.16 -3.70 -6.89
C ALA A 60 20.27 -3.87 -8.12
N THR A 61 18.97 -4.03 -7.89
CA THR A 61 17.93 -3.96 -8.92
C THR A 61 17.17 -2.68 -8.71
N LEU A 62 17.09 -1.85 -9.74
CA LEU A 62 16.28 -0.64 -9.74
C LEU A 62 15.05 -0.88 -10.59
N GLY A 63 13.93 -0.24 -10.28
CA GLY A 63 12.75 -0.35 -11.11
C GLY A 63 11.73 0.74 -10.86
N ALA A 64 10.76 0.78 -11.74
CA ALA A 64 9.59 1.62 -11.61
C ALA A 64 8.35 0.79 -11.97
N GLY A 65 7.23 1.14 -11.36
CA GLY A 65 6.00 0.39 -11.51
C GLY A 65 4.77 1.22 -11.28
N LEU A 66 3.63 0.62 -11.63
CA LEU A 66 2.30 1.14 -11.38
C LEU A 66 1.56 0.15 -10.50
N ARG A 67 0.96 0.66 -9.44
CA ARG A 67 0.03 -0.08 -8.59
C ARG A 67 -1.37 0.35 -9.00
N VAL A 68 -2.17 -0.58 -9.50
CA VAL A 68 -3.55 -0.34 -9.91
C VAL A 68 -4.47 -1.02 -8.90
N SER A 69 -5.29 -0.23 -8.24
CA SER A 69 -6.38 -0.66 -7.37
C SER A 69 -7.69 -0.14 -7.95
N GLU A 70 -8.82 -0.60 -7.42
CA GLU A 70 -10.14 -0.24 -7.96
C GLU A 70 -10.41 1.27 -7.99
N ALA A 71 -9.90 2.01 -7.00
CA ALA A 71 -10.06 3.45 -6.91
C ALA A 71 -8.87 4.27 -7.44
N ASP A 72 -7.66 3.68 -7.48
CA ASP A 72 -6.41 4.44 -7.62
C ASP A 72 -5.34 3.75 -8.47
N THR A 73 -4.65 4.55 -9.27
CA THR A 73 -3.40 4.15 -9.95
C THR A 73 -2.23 4.95 -9.39
N THR A 74 -1.37 4.29 -8.63
CA THR A 74 -0.22 4.93 -7.97
C THR A 74 1.10 4.54 -8.65
N PRO A 75 1.87 5.50 -9.20
CA PRO A 75 3.23 5.22 -9.63
C PRO A 75 4.16 5.05 -8.43
N TYR A 76 5.12 4.14 -8.56
CA TYR A 76 6.12 3.90 -7.53
C TYR A 76 7.48 3.51 -8.12
N GLY A 77 8.54 3.88 -7.40
CA GLY A 77 9.90 3.41 -7.63
C GLY A 77 10.21 2.21 -6.73
N THR A 78 11.11 1.33 -7.18
CA THR A 78 11.61 0.21 -6.41
C THR A 78 13.12 0.11 -6.45
N VAL A 79 13.70 -0.31 -5.35
CA VAL A 79 15.12 -0.67 -5.23
C VAL A 79 15.21 -1.99 -4.48
N ALA A 80 16.02 -2.92 -4.99
CA ALA A 80 16.31 -4.17 -4.31
C ALA A 80 17.81 -4.42 -4.21
N PHE A 81 18.31 -4.60 -2.99
CA PHE A 81 19.70 -4.95 -2.71
C PHE A 81 19.82 -6.44 -2.47
N THR A 82 20.84 -7.06 -3.05
CA THR A 82 21.10 -8.50 -2.83
C THR A 82 21.82 -8.67 -1.51
N LEU A 83 21.19 -9.31 -0.52
CA LEU A 83 21.80 -9.63 0.77
C LEU A 83 22.48 -11.00 0.75
N ALA A 84 21.85 -11.97 0.08
CA ALA A 84 22.35 -13.33 -0.13
C ALA A 84 21.84 -13.84 -1.50
N PRO A 85 22.38 -14.94 -2.04
CA PRO A 85 21.96 -15.48 -3.36
C PRO A 85 20.45 -15.62 -3.52
N LEU A 86 19.74 -15.90 -2.42
CA LEU A 86 18.30 -16.16 -2.36
C LEU A 86 17.49 -15.05 -1.70
N VAL A 87 18.15 -14.06 -1.09
CA VAL A 87 17.51 -13.04 -0.23
C VAL A 87 17.87 -11.66 -0.74
N LYS A 88 16.85 -10.89 -1.09
CA LYS A 88 16.98 -9.50 -1.53
C LYS A 88 16.18 -8.59 -0.60
N LEU A 89 16.80 -7.54 -0.10
CA LEU A 89 16.10 -6.47 0.59
C LEU A 89 15.46 -5.56 -0.46
N LYS A 90 14.14 -5.40 -0.43
CA LYS A 90 13.37 -4.60 -1.39
C LYS A 90 12.72 -3.42 -0.69
N GLY A 91 13.00 -2.22 -1.18
CA GLY A 91 12.30 -0.99 -0.84
C GLY A 91 11.43 -0.51 -2.00
N ASN A 92 10.25 0.04 -1.69
CA ASN A 92 9.37 0.69 -2.64
C ASN A 92 8.97 2.06 -2.09
N VAL A 93 8.93 3.06 -2.98
CA VAL A 93 8.49 4.42 -2.66
C VAL A 93 7.48 4.85 -3.70
N GLY A 94 6.31 5.31 -3.26
CA GLY A 94 5.28 5.86 -4.14
C GLY A 94 4.62 7.08 -3.52
N ALA A 95 3.67 7.67 -4.24
CA ALA A 95 2.93 8.82 -3.76
C ALA A 95 2.18 8.47 -2.45
N GLY A 96 2.62 9.03 -1.34
CA GLY A 96 2.01 8.84 -0.02
C GLY A 96 2.35 7.53 0.70
N TYR A 97 3.30 6.72 0.20
CA TYR A 97 3.70 5.51 0.92
C TYR A 97 5.16 5.10 0.73
N TYR A 98 5.70 4.46 1.77
CA TYR A 98 7.00 3.78 1.76
C TYR A 98 6.78 2.34 2.22
N ALA A 99 7.38 1.39 1.51
CA ALA A 99 7.32 -0.03 1.87
C ALA A 99 8.71 -0.64 1.86
N LEU A 100 9.04 -1.41 2.89
CA LEU A 100 10.26 -2.19 2.98
C LEU A 100 9.89 -3.66 3.19
N GLY A 101 10.60 -4.56 2.54
CA GLY A 101 10.35 -5.99 2.66
C GLY A 101 11.52 -6.83 2.16
N LEU A 102 11.43 -8.13 2.41
CA LEU A 102 12.37 -9.11 1.89
C LEU A 102 11.73 -9.86 0.74
N ARG A 103 12.50 -10.04 -0.34
CA ARG A 103 12.17 -10.95 -1.43
C ARG A 103 13.05 -12.18 -1.28
N VAL A 104 12.39 -13.31 -1.06
CA VAL A 104 13.03 -14.62 -1.04
C VAL A 104 12.69 -15.35 -2.33
N GLY A 105 13.69 -15.86 -3.05
CA GLY A 105 13.48 -16.62 -4.27
C GLY A 105 14.78 -16.97 -4.99
N LEU A 106 14.75 -18.09 -5.72
CA LEU A 106 15.78 -18.49 -6.68
C LEU A 106 15.70 -17.61 -7.94
#